data_AF-J7QU65-F1
#
_entry.id   AF-J7QU65-F1
#
_cell.length_a   1.000
_cell.length_b   1.000
_cell.length_c   1.000
_cell.angle_alpha   90.00
_cell.angle_beta   90.00
_cell.angle_gamma   90.00
#
_symmetry.space_group_name_H-M   'P 1'
#
loop_
_entity.id
_entity.type
_entity.pdbx_description
1 polymer ?
#
loop_
_entity_poly.entity_id
_entity_poly.type
_entity_poly.pdbx_seq_one_letter_code
_entity_poly.pdbx_strand_id
1 'polypeptide(L)'
;MILVLIFVGVALATGGVLSLFDGQFRVSRVTAVMAFVGGLIMVVGAEAGLIGSSSSFFKAQQIRTSACELDGESAYPENRRLDPDHLIRKYILGCMAQSGYAWTSDHEHCKEAPLATNPLCYLPTGLFDRAVTRVQVAFE
;
A
#
# COMPACT_ATOMS: atom_id res chain seq x y z
N MET A 1 0.62 18.23 -2.59
CA MET A 1 2.10 18.07 -2.63
C MET A 1 2.55 17.05 -3.66
N ILE A 2 2.04 15.81 -3.67
CA ILE A 2 2.52 14.79 -4.62
C ILE A 2 2.29 15.18 -6.10
N LEU A 3 1.14 15.76 -6.44
CA LEU A 3 0.88 16.29 -7.79
C LEU A 3 1.90 17.35 -8.22
N VAL A 4 2.35 18.20 -7.30
CA VAL A 4 3.38 19.21 -7.58
C VAL A 4 4.72 18.54 -7.88
N LEU A 5 5.08 17.48 -7.14
CA LEU A 5 6.30 16.71 -7.39
C LEU A 5 6.27 16.02 -8.76
N ILE A 6 5.11 15.50 -9.18
CA ILE A 6 4.93 14.91 -10.51
C ILE A 6 5.10 15.98 -11.59
N PHE A 7 4.43 17.12 -11.47
CA PHE A 7 4.55 18.22 -12.44
C PHE A 7 6.00 18.73 -12.57
N VAL A 8 6.67 18.94 -11.44
CA VAL A 8 8.08 19.37 -11.42
C VAL A 8 8.98 18.29 -12.02
N GLY A 9 8.78 17.02 -11.65
CA GLY A 9 9.56 15.90 -12.17
C GLY A 9 9.40 15.70 -13.68
N VAL A 10 8.18 15.81 -14.21
CA VAL A 10 7.90 15.75 -15.66
C VAL A 10 8.55 16.93 -16.39
N ALA A 11 8.45 18.15 -15.83
CA ALA A 11 9.10 19.32 -16.42
C ALA A 11 10.64 19.18 -16.46
N LEU A 12 11.25 18.67 -15.39
CA LEU A 12 12.69 18.38 -15.32
C LEU A 12 13.10 17.29 -16.30
N ALA A 13 12.34 16.20 -16.39
CA ALA A 13 12.64 15.10 -17.31
C ALA A 13 12.58 15.56 -18.77
N THR A 14 11.50 16.27 -19.13
CA THR A 14 11.30 16.77 -20.49
C THR A 14 12.34 17.83 -20.86
N GLY A 15 12.63 18.78 -19.95
CA GLY A 15 13.66 19.80 -20.15
C GLY A 15 15.08 19.22 -20.23
N GLY A 16 15.38 18.21 -19.41
CA GLY A 16 16.65 17.47 -19.45
C GLY A 16 16.87 16.79 -20.81
N VAL A 17 15.87 16.04 -21.30
CA VAL A 17 15.94 15.39 -22.63
C VAL A 17 16.07 16.42 -23.74
N LEU A 18 15.25 17.47 -23.75
CA LEU A 18 15.31 18.52 -24.77
C LEU A 18 16.69 19.19 -24.81
N SER A 19 17.30 19.47 -23.65
CA SER A 19 18.63 20.05 -23.60
C SER A 19 19.76 19.11 -24.06
N LEU A 20 19.51 17.79 -24.15
CA LEU A 20 20.47 16.83 -24.72
C LEU A 20 20.41 16.76 -26.25
N PHE A 21 19.25 17.05 -26.84
CA PHE A 21 19.02 16.99 -28.29
C PHE A 21 19.24 18.32 -28.99
N ASP A 22 19.13 19.44 -28.28
CA ASP A 22 19.18 20.76 -28.88
C ASP A 22 20.51 21.49 -28.61
N GLY A 23 21.22 21.83 -29.68
CA GLY A 23 22.52 22.53 -29.63
C GLY A 23 22.43 23.97 -29.13
N GLN A 24 21.22 24.52 -28.98
CA GLN A 24 20.98 25.88 -28.49
C GLN A 24 20.93 25.97 -26.95
N PHE A 25 20.64 24.87 -26.26
CA PHE A 25 20.70 24.82 -24.80
C PHE A 25 22.14 24.66 -24.37
N ARG A 26 22.80 25.80 -24.13
CA ARG A 26 24.19 25.95 -23.67
C ARG A 26 24.42 25.46 -22.23
N VAL A 27 23.75 24.38 -21.84
CA VAL A 27 23.80 23.77 -20.52
C VAL A 27 24.78 22.59 -20.57
N SER A 28 25.55 22.39 -19.51
CA SER A 28 26.51 21.28 -19.48
C SER A 28 25.77 19.95 -19.64
N ARG A 29 26.34 19.04 -20.42
CA ARG A 29 25.78 17.69 -20.65
C ARG A 29 25.49 16.96 -19.33
N VAL A 30 26.31 17.22 -18.31
CA VAL A 30 26.16 16.68 -16.96
C VAL A 30 24.89 17.22 -16.29
N THR A 31 24.64 18.52 -16.38
CA THR A 31 23.43 19.15 -15.82
C THR A 31 22.16 18.64 -16.50
N ALA A 32 22.20 18.46 -17.83
CA ALA A 32 21.08 17.92 -18.60
C ALA A 32 20.73 16.47 -18.20
N VAL A 33 21.75 15.62 -18.06
CA VAL A 33 21.57 14.24 -17.59
C VAL A 33 21.04 14.20 -16.16
N MET A 34 21.60 15.02 -15.26
CA MET A 34 21.14 15.09 -13.87
C MET A 34 19.69 15.57 -13.76
N ALA A 35 19.29 16.55 -14.58
CA ALA A 35 17.91 17.02 -14.63
C ALA A 35 16.96 15.93 -15.12
N PHE A 36 17.35 15.18 -16.16
CA PHE A 36 16.55 14.09 -16.68
C PHE A 36 16.37 12.95 -15.67
N VAL A 37 17.48 12.44 -15.14
CA VAL A 37 17.48 11.34 -14.18
C VAL A 37 16.79 11.75 -12.88
N GLY A 38 17.06 12.96 -12.38
CA GLY A 38 16.40 13.50 -11.20
C GLY A 38 14.89 13.65 -11.40
N GLY A 39 14.45 14.15 -12.56
CA GLY A 39 13.03 14.24 -12.91
C GLY A 39 12.34 12.88 -12.94
N LEU A 40 12.96 11.86 -13.55
CA LEU A 40 12.44 10.49 -13.58
C LEU A 40 12.30 9.89 -12.17
N ILE A 41 13.36 10.00 -11.35
CA ILE A 41 13.33 9.50 -9.96
C ILE A 41 12.21 10.17 -9.17
N MET A 42 12.01 11.48 -9.37
CA MET A 42 10.98 12.24 -8.67
C MET A 42 9.56 11.80 -9.07
N VAL A 43 9.31 11.56 -10.35
CA VAL A 43 8.01 11.06 -10.83
C VAL A 43 7.74 9.65 -10.31
N VAL A 44 8.69 8.73 -10.48
CA VAL A 44 8.56 7.35 -10.02
C VAL A 44 8.38 7.28 -8.51
N GLY A 45 9.14 8.07 -7.74
CA GLY A 45 8.99 8.16 -6.29
C GLY A 45 7.65 8.74 -5.86
N ALA A 46 7.13 9.73 -6.58
CA ALA A 46 5.82 10.32 -6.32
C ALA A 46 4.66 9.34 -6.59
N GLU A 47 4.74 8.57 -7.68
CA GLU A 47 3.75 7.53 -8.01
C GLU A 47 3.83 6.35 -7.02
N ALA A 48 5.03 5.93 -6.66
CA ALA A 48 5.25 4.92 -5.62
C ALA A 48 4.68 5.38 -4.26
N GLY A 49 4.75 6.67 -3.93
CA GLY A 49 4.14 7.23 -2.72
C GLY A 49 2.61 7.38 -2.78
N LEU A 50 2.05 7.58 -3.98
CA LEU A 50 0.60 7.62 -4.22
C LEU A 50 -0.04 6.25 -4.09
N ILE A 51 0.55 5.26 -4.76
CA ILE A 51 0.13 3.86 -4.67
C ILE A 51 0.42 3.38 -3.25
N GLY A 52 1.66 3.61 -2.78
CA GLY A 52 2.25 3.28 -1.48
C GLY A 52 1.71 3.99 -0.25
N SER A 53 0.66 4.81 -0.30
CA SER A 53 0.26 5.60 0.86
C SER A 53 -0.22 4.68 2.00
N SER A 54 0.38 4.81 3.18
CA SER A 54 0.04 4.00 4.37
C SER A 54 -1.42 4.09 4.75
N SER A 55 -1.98 5.29 4.64
CA SER A 55 -3.38 5.54 4.93
C SER A 55 -4.34 4.91 3.92
N SER A 56 -3.96 4.75 2.64
CA SER A 56 -4.84 4.14 1.64
C SER A 56 -4.83 2.63 1.75
N PHE A 57 -3.66 2.02 1.93
CA PHE A 57 -3.52 0.57 2.09
C PHE A 57 -4.18 0.06 3.36
N PHE A 58 -3.89 0.68 4.50
CA PHE A 58 -4.48 0.26 5.77
C PHE A 58 -6.00 0.45 5.77
N LYS A 59 -6.51 1.57 5.21
CA LYS A 59 -7.96 1.76 5.07
C LYS A 59 -8.61 0.77 4.12
N ALA A 60 -7.97 0.44 2.99
CA ALA A 60 -8.48 -0.58 2.10
C ALA A 60 -8.58 -1.94 2.81
N GLN A 61 -7.57 -2.29 3.59
CA GLN A 61 -7.53 -3.51 4.39
C GLN A 61 -8.57 -3.53 5.51
N GLN A 62 -8.77 -2.40 6.19
CA GLN A 62 -9.80 -2.24 7.21
C GLN A 62 -11.21 -2.41 6.60
N ILE A 63 -11.50 -1.75 5.47
CA ILE A 63 -12.78 -1.89 4.76
C ILE A 63 -13.03 -3.34 4.36
N ARG A 64 -12.00 -4.02 3.83
CA ARG A 64 -12.10 -5.45 3.47
C ARG A 64 -12.36 -6.34 4.67
N THR A 65 -11.67 -6.10 5.77
CA THR A 65 -11.83 -6.89 7.00
C THR A 65 -13.23 -6.74 7.56
N SER A 66 -13.76 -5.50 7.62
CA SER A 66 -15.13 -5.24 8.07
C SER A 66 -16.19 -5.83 7.13
N ALA A 67 -15.95 -5.85 5.82
CA ALA A 67 -16.85 -6.51 4.87
C ALA A 67 -16.86 -8.03 5.09
N CYS A 68 -15.70 -8.65 5.26
CA CYS A 68 -15.59 -10.08 5.55
C CYS A 68 -16.23 -10.47 6.89
N GLU A 69 -16.14 -9.60 7.90
CA GLU A 69 -16.83 -9.76 9.18
C GLU A 69 -18.34 -9.73 8.99
N LEU A 70 -18.87 -8.70 8.32
CA LEU A 70 -20.30 -8.56 8.06
C LEU A 70 -20.87 -9.73 7.25
N ASP A 71 -20.14 -10.19 6.23
CA ASP A 71 -20.51 -11.34 5.43
C ASP A 71 -20.52 -12.62 6.27
N GLY A 72 -19.54 -12.78 7.17
CA GLY A 72 -19.47 -13.91 8.09
C GLY A 72 -20.63 -13.94 9.09
N GLU A 73 -20.97 -12.78 9.66
CA GLU A 73 -22.12 -12.64 10.56
C GLU A 73 -23.44 -12.91 9.83
N SER A 74 -23.56 -12.48 8.57
CA SER A 74 -24.75 -12.68 7.74
C SER A 74 -24.92 -14.13 7.29
N ALA A 75 -23.81 -14.84 7.01
CA ALA A 75 -23.82 -16.24 6.61
C ALA A 75 -24.07 -17.20 7.78
N TYR A 76 -23.68 -16.82 9.00
CA TYR A 76 -23.79 -17.66 10.20
C TYR A 76 -24.47 -16.95 11.38
N PRO A 77 -25.73 -16.51 11.24
CA PRO A 77 -26.41 -15.71 12.27
C PRO A 77 -26.58 -16.44 13.60
N GLU A 78 -26.80 -17.77 13.56
CA GLU A 78 -26.98 -18.61 14.76
C GLU A 78 -25.68 -18.77 15.57
N ASN A 79 -24.53 -18.61 14.92
CA ASN A 79 -23.23 -18.79 15.56
C ASN A 79 -22.80 -17.60 16.40
N ARG A 80 -23.49 -16.46 16.28
CA ARG A 80 -23.26 -15.27 17.10
C ARG A 80 -23.43 -15.54 18.60
N ARG A 81 -24.23 -16.55 18.97
CA ARG A 81 -24.47 -16.96 20.37
C ARG A 81 -23.78 -18.24 20.81
N LEU A 82 -23.52 -19.17 19.88
CA LEU A 82 -23.10 -20.53 20.22
C LEU A 82 -21.58 -20.74 20.15
N ASP A 83 -20.89 -20.07 19.22
CA ASP A 83 -19.43 -20.12 19.07
C ASP A 83 -18.96 -18.95 18.17
N PRO A 84 -19.04 -17.70 18.67
CA PRO A 84 -18.77 -16.50 17.86
C PRO A 84 -17.33 -16.46 17.35
N ASP A 85 -16.39 -17.09 18.06
CA ASP A 85 -14.96 -16.93 17.79
C ASP A 85 -14.37 -17.98 16.85
N HIS A 86 -15.06 -19.09 16.57
CA HIS A 86 -14.44 -20.17 15.79
C HIS A 86 -14.89 -20.24 14.33
N LEU A 87 -16.20 -20.18 14.06
CA LEU A 87 -16.72 -20.26 12.69
C LEU A 87 -16.62 -18.93 11.95
N ILE A 88 -17.02 -17.82 12.60
CA ILE A 88 -16.92 -16.47 12.02
C ILE A 88 -15.46 -16.11 11.79
N ARG A 89 -14.56 -16.40 12.74
CA ARG A 89 -13.11 -16.24 12.55
C ARG A 89 -12.57 -16.99 11.33
N LYS A 90 -12.91 -18.28 11.18
CA LYS A 90 -12.47 -19.07 10.02
C LYS A 90 -12.98 -18.47 8.72
N TYR A 91 -14.21 -17.97 8.72
CA TYR A 91 -14.79 -17.29 7.58
C TYR A 91 -14.02 -16.01 7.23
N ILE A 92 -13.78 -15.12 8.20
CA ILE A 92 -13.04 -13.88 7.99
C ILE A 92 -11.64 -14.16 7.45
N LEU A 93 -10.91 -15.11 8.04
CA LEU A 93 -9.59 -15.52 7.57
C LEU A 93 -9.62 -16.04 6.12
N GLY A 94 -10.64 -16.84 5.78
CA GLY A 94 -10.84 -17.34 4.42
C GLY A 94 -11.17 -16.23 3.41
N CYS A 95 -12.07 -15.31 3.78
CA CYS A 95 -12.46 -14.17 2.96
C CYS A 95 -11.28 -13.23 2.70
N MET A 96 -10.46 -12.96 3.72
CA MET A 96 -9.24 -12.18 3.59
C MET A 96 -8.20 -12.89 2.72
N ALA A 97 -8.02 -14.20 2.88
CA ALA A 97 -7.14 -15.01 2.03
C ALA A 97 -7.54 -14.97 0.55
N GLN A 98 -8.83 -15.08 0.25
CA GLN A 98 -9.35 -14.93 -1.13
C GLN A 98 -9.15 -13.51 -1.66
N SER A 99 -9.17 -12.51 -0.79
CA SER A 99 -8.90 -11.11 -1.12
C SER A 99 -7.39 -10.79 -1.25
N GLY A 100 -6.52 -11.80 -1.13
CA GLY A 100 -5.08 -11.64 -1.31
C GLY A 100 -4.32 -11.22 -0.05
N TYR A 101 -4.89 -11.42 1.13
CA TYR A 101 -4.25 -11.11 2.41
C TYR A 101 -3.94 -12.37 3.22
N ALA A 102 -2.76 -12.45 3.81
CA ALA A 102 -2.33 -13.54 4.68
C ALA A 102 -2.31 -13.08 6.14
N TRP A 103 -2.84 -13.91 7.03
CA TRP A 103 -2.76 -13.69 8.48
C TRP A 103 -1.30 -13.71 8.97
N THR A 104 -0.96 -12.82 9.90
CA THR A 104 0.33 -12.75 10.58
C THR A 104 0.16 -12.51 12.08
N SER A 105 1.16 -12.93 12.85
CA SER A 105 1.31 -12.64 14.28
C SER A 105 2.57 -11.81 14.56
N ASP A 106 3.16 -11.20 13.53
CA ASP A 106 4.44 -10.50 13.66
C ASP A 106 4.29 -9.22 14.52
N HIS A 107 3.16 -8.52 14.40
CA HIS A 107 2.87 -7.27 15.12
C HIS A 107 2.53 -7.48 16.60
N GLU A 108 2.91 -6.56 17.48
CA GLU A 108 2.68 -6.65 18.93
C GLU A 108 1.18 -6.73 19.27
N HIS A 109 0.37 -5.87 18.67
CA HIS A 109 -1.10 -5.90 18.83
C HIS A 109 -1.75 -7.22 18.36
N CYS A 110 -1.11 -7.96 17.45
CA CYS A 110 -1.60 -9.26 17.01
C CYS A 110 -1.22 -10.39 17.96
N LYS A 111 -0.18 -10.19 18.77
CA LYS A 111 0.21 -11.12 19.85
C LYS A 111 -0.65 -10.90 21.08
N GLU A 112 -0.94 -9.64 21.41
CA GLU A 112 -1.79 -9.28 22.56
C GLU A 112 -3.27 -9.61 22.32
N ALA A 113 -3.78 -9.35 21.12
CA ALA A 113 -5.18 -9.58 20.77
C ALA A 113 -5.30 -10.16 19.34
N PRO A 114 -5.22 -11.50 19.16
CA PRO A 114 -5.27 -12.18 17.86
C PRO A 114 -6.70 -12.24 17.30
N LEU A 115 -7.36 -11.09 17.18
CA LEU A 115 -8.71 -10.95 16.67
C LEU A 115 -8.71 -10.97 15.14
N ALA A 116 -9.54 -11.84 14.55
CA ALA A 116 -9.66 -11.95 13.09
C ALA A 116 -10.13 -10.66 12.42
N THR A 117 -10.79 -9.78 13.18
CA THR A 117 -11.28 -8.48 12.73
C THR A 117 -10.21 -7.39 12.79
N ASN A 118 -9.04 -7.67 13.38
CA ASN A 118 -7.95 -6.71 13.45
C ASN A 118 -7.21 -6.65 12.10
N PRO A 119 -7.29 -5.52 11.36
CA PRO A 119 -6.61 -5.41 10.07
C PRO A 119 -5.08 -5.48 10.21
N LEU A 120 -4.48 -5.07 11.33
CA LEU A 120 -3.02 -5.12 11.53
C LEU A 120 -2.44 -6.54 11.45
N CYS A 121 -3.28 -7.54 11.65
CA CYS A 121 -2.89 -8.95 11.65
C CYS A 121 -2.95 -9.60 10.27
N TYR A 122 -3.04 -8.78 9.22
CA TYR A 122 -2.98 -9.24 7.85
C TYR A 122 -1.88 -8.53 7.06
N LEU A 123 -1.30 -9.25 6.12
CA LEU A 123 -0.32 -8.74 5.18
C LEU A 123 -0.74 -9.07 3.75
N PRO A 124 -0.57 -8.16 2.78
CA PRO A 124 -0.75 -8.50 1.37
C PRO A 124 0.11 -9.70 0.95
N THR A 125 -0.40 -10.49 0.02
CA THR A 125 0.35 -11.62 -0.58
C THR A 125 1.32 -11.16 -1.66
N GLY A 126 1.06 -10.02 -2.32
CA GLY A 126 1.96 -9.41 -3.28
C GLY A 126 3.25 -8.89 -2.63
N LEU A 127 4.40 -9.13 -3.26
CA LEU A 127 5.72 -8.83 -2.68
C LEU A 127 5.94 -7.34 -2.42
N PHE A 128 5.57 -6.48 -3.36
CA PHE A 128 5.72 -5.03 -3.24
C PHE A 128 4.82 -4.47 -2.14
N ASP A 129 3.52 -4.77 -2.22
CA ASP A 129 2.53 -4.31 -1.23
C ASP A 129 2.88 -4.81 0.16
N ARG A 130 3.34 -6.07 0.29
CA ARG A 130 3.78 -6.63 1.56
C ARG A 130 5.00 -5.91 2.15
N ALA A 131 5.97 -5.53 1.32
CA ALA A 131 7.14 -4.78 1.78
C ALA A 131 6.73 -3.39 2.28
N VAL A 132 5.87 -2.71 1.53
CA VAL A 132 5.31 -1.40 1.90
C VAL A 132 4.52 -1.51 3.22
N THR A 133 3.55 -2.42 3.30
CA THR A 133 2.73 -2.61 4.51
C THR A 133 3.57 -2.99 5.73
N ARG A 134 4.61 -3.83 5.58
CA ARG A 134 5.51 -4.16 6.70
C ARG A 134 6.24 -2.95 7.28
N VAL A 135 6.75 -2.08 6.41
CA VAL A 135 7.40 -0.84 6.85
C VAL A 135 6.39 0.04 7.56
N GLN A 136 5.17 0.14 7.02
CA GLN A 136 4.13 1.02 7.56
C GLN A 136 3.61 0.57 8.92
N VAL A 137 3.28 -0.71 9.05
CA VAL A 137 2.78 -1.30 10.30
C VAL A 137 3.85 -1.22 11.39
N ALA A 138 5.15 -1.16 11.05
CA ALA A 138 6.21 -0.95 12.05
C ALA A 138 6.26 0.47 12.65
N PHE A 139 5.52 1.43 12.09
CA PHE A 139 5.41 2.82 12.60
C PHE A 139 4.07 3.11 13.28
N GLU A 140 3.16 2.13 13.38
CA GLU A 140 1.95 2.19 14.21
C GLU A 140 2.21 1.58 15.59
#